data_AF-A0A969MW87-F1
#
_entry.id   AF-A0A969MW87-F1
#
_cell.length_a   1.000
_cell.length_b   1.000
_cell.length_c   1.000
_cell.angle_alpha   90.00
_cell.angle_beta   90.00
_cell.angle_gamma   90.00
#
_symmetry.space_group_name_H-M   'P 1'
#
loop_
_entity.id
_entity.type
_entity.pdbx_description
1 polymer ?
#
loop_
_entity_poly.entity_id
_entity_poly.type
_entity_poly.pdbx_seq_one_letter_code
_entity_poly.pdbx_strand_id
1 'polypeptide(L)'
;MNVVLGPLFWLIDTVINLYIWILIAGVVLSWLVAFNVINTSNRFVYLVGDFLSRVTDPVLRPIRRILPNLGGIDISPMVLILLLLFGQQVLRNVALSLS
;
A
#
# COMPACT_ATOMS: atom_id res chain seq x y z
N MET A 1 21.24 -16.05 17.32
CA MET A 1 21.03 -15.10 16.19
C MET A 1 19.71 -14.32 16.31
N ASN A 2 18.81 -14.70 17.23
CA ASN A 2 17.46 -14.16 17.36
C ASN A 2 17.40 -12.73 17.96
N VAL A 3 18.41 -12.34 18.76
CA VAL A 3 18.48 -11.02 19.42
C VAL A 3 18.60 -9.87 18.42
N VAL A 4 19.22 -10.10 17.25
CA VAL A 4 19.40 -9.08 16.21
C VAL A 4 18.48 -9.33 15.02
N LEU A 5 18.32 -10.58 14.58
CA LEU A 5 17.49 -10.90 13.41
C LEU A 5 15.99 -10.70 13.69
N GLY A 6 15.50 -11.02 14.89
CA GLY A 6 14.09 -10.86 15.26
C GLY A 6 13.59 -9.41 15.13
N PRO A 7 14.26 -8.43 15.77
CA PRO A 7 13.90 -7.01 15.62
C PRO A 7 13.95 -6.50 14.18
N LEU A 8 14.90 -6.99 13.36
CA LEU A 8 14.99 -6.62 11.95
C LEU A 8 13.79 -7.13 11.15
N PHE A 9 13.41 -8.40 11.31
CA PHE A 9 12.21 -8.95 10.66
C PHE A 9 10.94 -8.23 11.09
N TRP A 10 10.82 -7.92 12.39
CA TRP A 10 9.70 -7.14 12.91
C TRP A 10 9.63 -5.73 12.31
N LEU A 11 10.78 -5.06 12.15
CA LEU A 11 10.83 -3.73 11.55
C LEU A 11 10.36 -3.76 10.09
N ILE A 12 10.83 -4.75 9.31
CA ILE A 12 10.40 -4.92 7.91
C ILE A 12 8.91 -5.23 7.83
N ASP A 13 8.39 -6.14 8.66
CA ASP A 13 6.96 -6.45 8.74
C ASP A 13 6.13 -5.20 9.06
N THR A 14 6.60 -4.38 10.00
CA THR A 14 5.96 -3.12 10.39
C THR A 14 5.93 -2.12 9.23
N VAL A 15 7.03 -1.95 8.50
CA VAL A 15 7.08 -1.06 7.33
C VAL A 15 6.13 -1.52 6.23
N ILE A 16 6.05 -2.84 5.96
CA ILE A 16 5.09 -3.40 5.00
C ILE A 16 3.65 -3.08 5.43
N ASN A 17 3.30 -3.32 6.70
CA ASN A 17 1.98 -3.01 7.24
C ASN A 17 1.62 -1.53 7.11
N LEU A 18 2.55 -0.62 7.45
CA LEU A 18 2.35 0.82 7.33
C LEU A 18 2.09 1.22 5.87
N TYR A 19 2.83 0.64 4.93
CA TYR A 19 2.63 0.90 3.51
C TYR A 19 1.29 0.36 2.99
N ILE A 20 0.83 -0.80 3.47
CA ILE A 20 -0.51 -1.32 3.19
C ILE A 20 -1.59 -0.35 3.70
N TRP A 21 -1.45 0.19 4.91
CA TRP A 21 -2.39 1.18 5.44
C TRP A 21 -2.41 2.48 4.63
N ILE A 22 -1.26 2.92 4.11
CA ILE A 22 -1.18 4.06 3.18
C ILE A 22 -1.94 3.76 1.88
N LEU A 23 -1.80 2.56 1.32
CA LEU A 23 -2.56 2.16 0.13
C LEU A 23 -4.07 2.14 0.41
N ILE A 24 -4.49 1.57 1.55
CA ILE A 24 -5.90 1.55 1.96
C ILE A 24 -6.42 2.98 2.12
N ALA A 25 -5.67 3.86 2.79
CA ALA A 25 -6.05 5.27 2.93
C ALA A 25 -6.22 5.94 1.56
N GLY A 26 -5.34 5.65 0.59
CA GLY A 26 -5.45 6.13 -0.79
C GLY A 26 -6.73 5.65 -1.48
N VAL A 27 -7.05 4.35 -1.36
CA VAL A 27 -8.27 3.76 -1.93
C VAL A 27 -9.52 4.37 -1.30
N VAL A 28 -9.57 4.46 0.04
CA VAL A 28 -10.69 5.07 0.77
C VAL A 28 -10.87 6.52 0.36
N LEU A 29 -9.79 7.31 0.32
CA LEU A 29 -9.85 8.71 -0.12
C LEU A 29 -10.38 8.81 -1.55
N SER A 30 -9.93 7.94 -2.45
CA SER A 30 -10.40 7.91 -3.84
C SER A 30 -11.90 7.66 -3.94
N TRP A 31 -12.46 6.77 -3.13
CA TRP A 31 -13.91 6.51 -3.09
C TRP A 31 -14.69 7.64 -2.45
N LEU A 32 -14.18 8.24 -1.37
CA LEU A 32 -14.81 9.41 -0.75
C LEU A 32 -14.92 10.58 -1.74
N VAL A 33 -13.89 10.79 -2.56
CA VAL A 33 -13.92 11.81 -3.63
C VAL A 33 -14.85 11.37 -4.77
N ALA A 34 -14.75 10.13 -5.26
CA ALA A 34 -15.54 9.64 -6.39
C ALA A 34 -17.05 9.63 -6.12
N PHE A 35 -17.46 9.34 -4.88
CA PHE A 35 -18.86 9.36 -4.45
C PHE A 35 -19.31 10.73 -3.91
N ASN A 36 -18.53 11.79 -4.14
CA ASN A 36 -18.83 13.16 -3.69
C ASN A 36 -19.09 13.29 -2.17
N VAL A 37 -18.51 12.40 -1.36
CA VAL A 37 -18.58 12.48 0.11
C VAL A 37 -17.70 13.61 0.63
N ILE A 38 -16.53 13.82 0.00
CA ILE A 38 -15.60 14.90 0.31
C ILE A 38 -15.17 15.63 -0.97
N ASN A 39 -14.77 16.88 -0.83
CA ASN A 39 -14.35 17.72 -1.95
C ASN A 39 -12.84 18.02 -1.88
N THR A 40 -12.13 17.81 -2.98
CA THR A 40 -10.70 18.09 -3.15
C THR A 40 -10.36 19.59 -3.17
N SER A 41 -11.36 20.47 -3.29
CA SER A 41 -11.20 21.92 -3.13
C SER A 41 -10.79 22.28 -1.69
N ASN A 42 -11.07 21.40 -0.71
CA ASN A 42 -10.54 21.55 0.62
C ASN A 42 -9.03 21.29 0.62
N ARG A 43 -8.25 22.29 1.05
CA ARG A 43 -6.78 22.23 1.03
C ARG A 43 -6.23 21.03 1.81
N PHE A 44 -6.84 20.65 2.92
CA PHE A 44 -6.42 19.49 3.71
C PHE A 44 -6.61 18.18 2.91
N VAL A 45 -7.78 17.98 2.30
CA VAL A 45 -8.08 16.79 1.48
C VAL A 45 -7.11 16.69 0.31
N TYR A 46 -6.83 17.81 -0.36
CA TYR A 46 -5.84 17.85 -1.44
C TYR A 46 -4.44 17.46 -0.98
N LEU A 47 -3.97 18.01 0.15
CA LEU A 47 -2.64 17.71 0.68
C LEU A 47 -2.49 16.25 1.08
N VAL A 48 -3.50 15.67 1.71
CA VAL A 48 -3.52 14.24 2.05
C VAL A 48 -3.51 13.39 0.77
N GLY A 49 -4.34 13.73 -0.22
CA GLY A 49 -4.37 13.01 -1.49
C GLY A 49 -3.05 13.07 -2.27
N ASP A 50 -2.43 14.24 -2.34
CA ASP A 50 -1.12 14.43 -2.99
C ASP A 50 -0.01 13.68 -2.26
N PHE A 51 -0.04 13.65 -0.92
CA PHE A 51 0.91 12.83 -0.16
C PHE A 51 0.74 11.34 -0.46
N LEU A 52 -0.49 10.82 -0.39
CA LEU A 52 -0.78 9.41 -0.64
C LEU A 52 -0.39 9.00 -2.07
N SER A 53 -0.69 9.82 -3.07
CA SER A 53 -0.32 9.54 -4.46
C SER A 53 1.21 9.53 -4.64
N ARG A 54 1.93 10.54 -4.11
CA ARG A 54 3.40 10.61 -4.22
C ARG A 54 4.09 9.40 -3.60
N VAL A 55 3.58 8.89 -2.48
CA VAL A 55 4.16 7.74 -1.79
C VAL A 55 3.85 6.44 -2.55
N THR A 56 2.67 6.31 -3.14
CA THR A 56 2.19 5.03 -3.70
C THR A 56 2.43 4.88 -5.21
N ASP A 57 2.40 5.98 -5.97
CA ASP A 57 2.51 5.97 -7.43
C ASP A 57 3.81 5.38 -7.99
N PRO A 58 5.00 5.54 -7.37
CA PRO A 58 6.22 4.90 -7.86
C PRO A 58 6.09 3.38 -8.00
N VAL A 59 5.30 2.74 -7.12
CA VAL A 59 5.08 1.28 -7.11
C VAL A 59 3.80 0.90 -7.86
N LEU A 60 2.76 1.72 -7.79
CA LEU A 60 1.50 1.45 -8.51
C LEU A 60 1.64 1.65 -10.02
N ARG A 61 2.44 2.62 -10.48
CA ARG A 61 2.57 2.96 -11.90
C ARG A 61 3.08 1.79 -12.76
N PRO A 62 4.10 1.02 -12.36
CA PRO A 62 4.45 -0.21 -13.06
C PRO A 62 3.31 -1.23 -13.12
N ILE A 63 2.57 -1.42 -12.03
CA ILE A 63 1.46 -2.38 -11.96
C ILE A 63 0.34 -1.98 -12.91
N ARG A 64 -0.04 -0.69 -12.92
CA ARG A 64 -1.04 -0.12 -13.85
C ARG A 64 -0.71 -0.33 -15.32
N ARG A 65 0.59 -0.39 -15.68
CA ARG A 65 1.03 -0.64 -17.06
C ARG A 65 0.86 -2.10 -17.50
N ILE A 66 0.82 -3.02 -16.54
CA ILE A 66 0.71 -4.47 -16.81
C ILE A 66 -0.76 -4.90 -16.81
N LEU A 67 -1.59 -4.27 -15.98
CA LEU A 67 -2.99 -4.62 -15.85
C LEU A 67 -3.82 -4.18 -17.07
N PRO A 68 -4.79 -5.00 -17.52
CA PRO A 68 -5.74 -4.58 -18.55
C PRO A 68 -6.62 -3.45 -18.02
N ASN A 69 -7.18 -2.63 -18.92
CA ASN A 69 -8.10 -1.57 -18.54
C ASN A 69 -9.43 -2.18 -18.08
N LEU A 70 -9.72 -2.13 -16.77
CA LEU A 70 -10.92 -2.71 -16.15
C LEU A 70 -12.07 -1.71 -16.01
N GLY A 71 -12.34 -0.91 -17.05
CA GLY A 71 -13.49 0.00 -17.05
C GLY A 71 -13.32 1.22 -16.15
N GLY A 72 -12.11 1.79 -16.09
CA GLY A 72 -11.83 3.06 -15.41
C GLY A 72 -11.66 2.98 -13.89
N ILE A 73 -11.83 1.80 -13.28
CA ILE A 73 -11.50 1.57 -11.86
C ILE A 73 -10.05 1.10 -11.76
N ASP A 74 -9.25 1.81 -10.95
CA ASP A 74 -7.89 1.41 -10.68
C ASP A 74 -7.83 0.27 -9.66
N ILE A 75 -7.64 -0.96 -10.14
CA ILE A 75 -7.45 -2.15 -9.30
C ILE A 75 -5.99 -2.37 -8.88
N SER A 76 -5.05 -1.54 -9.35
CA SER A 76 -3.63 -1.71 -9.03
C SER A 76 -3.31 -1.67 -7.52
N PRO A 77 -4.00 -0.88 -6.67
CA PRO A 77 -3.76 -0.92 -5.23
C PRO A 77 -4.10 -2.28 -4.63
N MET A 78 -5.16 -2.93 -5.09
CA MET A 78 -5.56 -4.25 -4.60
C MET A 78 -4.50 -5.30 -4.96
N VAL A 79 -4.01 -5.28 -6.21
CA VAL A 79 -2.93 -6.16 -6.65
C VAL A 79 -1.66 -5.95 -5.82
N LEU A 80 -1.30 -4.68 -5.57
CA LEU A 80 -0.13 -4.37 -4.75
C LEU A 80 -0.29 -4.84 -3.31
N ILE A 81 -1.46 -4.66 -2.70
CA ILE A 81 -1.76 -5.15 -1.34
C ILE A 81 -1.58 -6.68 -1.29
N LEU A 82 -2.12 -7.42 -2.27
CA LEU A 82 -1.96 -8.88 -2.33
C LEU A 82 -0.49 -9.31 -2.45
N LEU A 83 0.30 -8.62 -3.28
CA LEU A 83 1.74 -8.88 -3.40
C LEU A 83 2.50 -8.60 -2.10
N LEU A 84 2.13 -7.52 -1.40
CA LEU A 84 2.74 -7.17 -0.10
C LEU A 84 2.38 -8.19 0.97
N LEU A 85 1.11 -8.62 1.05
CA LEU A 85 0.67 -9.67 1.98
C LEU A 85 1.39 -11.00 1.70
N PHE A 86 1.53 -11.36 0.43
CA PHE A 86 2.32 -12.54 0.04
C PHE A 86 3.79 -12.39 0.46
N GLY A 87 4.42 -11.25 0.18
CA GLY A 87 5.80 -10.97 0.60
C GLY A 87 5.97 -11.01 2.12
N GLN A 88 4.98 -10.51 2.87
CA GLN A 88 4.94 -10.57 4.33
C GLN A 88 4.85 -12.01 4.84
N GLN A 89 4.02 -12.84 4.23
CA GLN A 89 3.92 -14.27 4.58
C GLN A 89 5.25 -14.99 4.33
N VAL A 90 5.90 -14.72 3.20
CA VAL A 90 7.23 -15.27 2.89
C VAL A 90 8.25 -14.81 3.92
N LEU A 91 8.28 -13.52 4.25
CA LEU A 91 9.18 -12.95 5.25
C LEU A 91 9.03 -13.62 6.62
N ARG A 92 7.78 -13.81 7.07
CA ARG A 92 7.47 -14.47 8.35
C ARG A 92 7.90 -15.93 8.35
N ASN A 93 7.64 -16.66 7.27
CA ASN A 93 8.06 -18.06 7.14
C ASN A 93 9.59 -18.19 7.19
N VAL A 94 10.32 -17.28 6.54
CA VAL A 94 11.79 -17.22 6.58
C VAL A 94 12.29 -16.84 7.97
N ALA A 95 11.66 -15.88 8.64
CA ALA A 95 12.04 -15.50 10.00
C ALA A 95 11.91 -16.68 10.98
N LEU A 96 10.83 -17.47 10.86
CA LEU A 96 10.58 -18.67 11.67
C LEU A 96 11.54 -19.83 11.34
N SER A 97 12.02 -19.95 10.10
CA SER A 97 12.97 -21.01 9.74
C SER A 97 14.41 -20.70 10.19
N LEU A 98 14.71 -19.42 10.43
CA LEU A 98 16.03 -18.94 10.89
C LEU A 98 16.14 -18.79 12.41
N SER A 99 15.00 -18.86 13.13
CA SER A 99 14.90 -18.70 14.59
C SER A 99 15.06 -19.99 15.35
#